data_AF-A0A6C0JBE2-F1
#
_entry.id   AF-A0A6C0JBE2-F1
#
_cell.length_a   1.000
_cell.length_b   1.000
_cell.length_c   1.000
_cell.angle_alpha   90.00
_cell.angle_beta   90.00
_cell.angle_gamma   90.00
#
_symmetry.space_group_name_H-M   'P 1'
#
loop_
_entity.id
_entity.type
_entity.pdbx_description
1 polymer ?
#
loop_
_entity_poly.entity_id
_entity_poly.type
_entity_poly.pdbx_seq_one_letter_code
_entity_poly.pdbx_strand_id
1 'polypeptide(L)'
;MVSKESFYDLLAANQDDTLVKQDNTCLITGELLVHPIIKLHCGHRFNYNSMFNEVTCQKGKGTTVNGNIKLNKSQMMCPYCRTVENHLLPYVNISDNDIPTPYIQGVNAPSKFALLNNKCCVFIKTGKNKGKQCMKKCFETRCTYHINKELNSCEIVTCSAIIKTGVKKGQLCQSQAKLNGKCLRHKTS
;
A
#
# COMPACT_ATOMS: atom_id res chain seq x y z
N MET A 1 -2.93 28.17 53.97
CA MET A 1 -2.39 28.79 52.75
C MET A 1 -2.26 27.68 51.73
N VAL A 2 -3.12 27.64 50.71
CA VAL A 2 -3.08 26.59 49.69
C VAL A 2 -2.04 26.99 48.66
N SER A 3 -1.03 26.15 48.49
CA SER A 3 0.05 26.30 47.51
C SER A 3 -0.57 26.44 46.12
N LYS A 4 -0.34 27.57 45.44
CA LYS A 4 -0.56 27.68 44.00
C LYS A 4 0.61 27.00 43.32
N GLU A 5 0.52 25.70 43.13
CA GLU A 5 1.37 25.04 42.15
C GLU A 5 1.01 25.63 40.77
N SER A 6 2.03 26.16 40.09
CA SER A 6 1.84 26.68 38.74
C SER A 6 1.46 25.50 37.84
N PHE A 7 0.55 25.74 36.89
CA PHE A 7 0.23 24.76 35.83
C PHE A 7 1.51 24.22 35.15
N TYR A 8 2.56 25.04 35.05
CA TYR A 8 3.85 24.64 34.49
C TYR A 8 4.67 23.72 35.41
N ASP A 9 4.50 23.81 36.73
CA ASP A 9 5.20 22.95 37.69
C ASP A 9 4.65 21.51 37.60
N LEU A 10 3.33 21.38 37.39
CA LEU A 10 2.67 20.09 37.17
C LEU A 10 3.07 19.42 35.84
N LEU A 11 3.36 20.22 34.81
CA LEU A 11 3.87 19.71 33.53
C LEU A 11 5.31 19.22 33.63
N ALA A 12 6.15 19.90 34.42
CA ALA A 12 7.54 19.52 34.63
C ALA A 12 7.67 18.21 35.44
N ALA A 13 6.76 17.97 36.39
CA ALA A 13 6.75 16.77 37.24
C ALA A 13 6.38 15.47 36.49
N ASN A 14 5.84 15.56 35.27
CA ASN A 14 5.46 14.40 34.44
C ASN A 14 6.46 14.12 33.30
N GLN A 15 7.65 14.72 33.34
CA GLN A 15 8.73 14.36 32.43
C GLN A 15 9.44 13.09 32.92
N ASP A 16 8.73 11.97 32.85
CA ASP A 16 9.36 10.66 32.90
C ASP A 16 10.16 10.48 31.60
N ASP A 17 11.45 10.23 31.76
CA ASP A 17 12.50 10.13 30.74
C ASP A 17 12.29 8.96 29.76
N THR A 18 11.25 9.04 28.95
CA THR A 18 11.09 8.23 27.75
C THR A 18 11.10 9.15 26.55
N LEU A 19 12.30 9.50 26.10
CA LEU A 19 12.59 10.05 24.78
C LEU A 19 12.21 9.02 23.69
N VAL A 20 10.93 8.65 23.60
CA VAL A 20 10.38 7.97 22.43
C VAL A 20 10.39 9.02 21.33
N LYS A 21 11.40 8.97 20.47
CA LYS A 21 11.52 9.81 19.28
C LYS A 21 10.16 9.96 18.62
N GLN A 22 9.64 11.19 18.54
CA GLN A 22 8.40 11.56 17.85
C GLN A 22 8.37 11.07 16.37
N ASP A 23 9.50 10.62 15.81
CA ASP A 23 9.63 10.13 14.45
C ASP A 23 8.89 8.82 14.13
N ASN A 24 8.49 8.05 15.16
CA ASN A 24 7.90 6.72 14.98
C ASN A 24 6.41 6.62 15.30
N THR A 25 5.73 7.73 15.56
CA THR A 25 4.29 7.75 15.85
C THR A 25 3.48 8.42 14.73
N CYS A 26 2.23 7.99 14.58
CA CYS A 26 1.24 8.56 13.67
C CYS A 26 0.68 9.84 14.29
N LEU A 27 0.82 10.97 13.61
CA LEU A 27 0.35 12.27 14.13
C LEU A 27 -1.18 12.43 14.20
N ILE A 28 -1.95 11.48 13.66
CA ILE A 28 -3.42 11.47 13.77
C ILE A 28 -3.87 10.69 15.01
N THR A 29 -3.33 9.48 15.22
CA THR A 29 -3.81 8.57 16.28
C THR A 29 -2.91 8.55 17.53
N GLY A 30 -1.68 9.03 17.44
CA GLY A 30 -0.66 8.90 18.49
C GLY A 30 -0.03 7.51 18.60
N GLU A 31 -0.50 6.54 17.81
CA GLU A 31 0.00 5.16 17.80
C GLU A 31 1.31 5.04 17.02
N LEU A 32 1.98 3.88 17.12
CA LEU A 32 3.17 3.61 16.31
C LEU A 32 2.85 3.57 14.81
N LEU A 33 3.83 3.98 14.00
CA LEU A 33 3.75 3.86 12.54
C LEU A 33 3.85 2.40 12.11
N VAL A 34 2.80 1.89 11.46
CA VAL A 34 2.71 0.53 10.93
C VAL A 34 2.73 0.60 9.40
N HIS A 35 3.48 -0.31 8.78
CA HIS A 35 3.52 -0.42 7.33
C HIS A 35 2.17 -0.91 6.78
N PRO A 36 1.67 -0.32 5.68
CA PRO A 36 2.31 0.71 4.87
C PRO A 36 2.17 2.14 5.44
N ILE A 37 3.29 2.88 5.42
CA ILE A 37 3.37 4.24 5.97
C ILE A 37 3.19 5.26 4.84
N ILE A 38 2.26 6.21 5.03
CA ILE A 38 2.11 7.38 4.15
C ILE A 38 3.09 8.46 4.60
N LYS A 39 3.93 8.94 3.67
CA LYS A 39 4.79 10.10 3.86
C LYS A 39 4.40 11.19 2.85
N LEU A 40 3.98 12.35 3.33
CA LEU A 40 3.62 13.49 2.48
C LEU A 40 4.87 14.30 2.08
N HIS A 41 4.76 15.19 1.08
CA HIS A 41 5.87 16.06 0.67
C HIS A 41 6.21 17.10 1.74
N CYS A 42 5.24 17.47 2.57
CA CYS A 42 5.47 18.29 3.76
C CYS A 42 6.27 17.56 4.88
N GLY A 43 6.66 16.30 4.67
CA GLY A 43 7.51 15.53 5.58
C GLY A 43 6.76 14.68 6.60
N HIS A 44 5.50 14.99 6.88
CA HIS A 44 4.70 14.28 7.88
C HIS A 44 4.38 12.83 7.47
N ARG A 45 4.31 11.95 8.48
CA ARG A 45 4.16 10.51 8.34
C ARG A 45 2.92 10.03 9.10
N PHE A 46 2.21 9.07 8.53
CA PHE A 46 0.96 8.59 9.08
C PHE A 46 0.72 7.12 8.73
N ASN A 47 -0.10 6.45 9.55
CA ASN A 47 -0.69 5.17 9.21
C ASN A 47 -1.66 5.31 8.04
N TYR A 48 -1.64 4.34 7.13
CA TYR A 48 -2.46 4.38 5.93
C TYR A 48 -3.95 4.49 6.25
N ASN A 49 -4.46 3.68 7.19
CA ASN A 49 -5.88 3.68 7.56
C ASN A 49 -6.33 5.03 8.14
N SER A 50 -5.52 5.63 9.01
CA SER A 50 -5.80 6.95 9.60
C SER A 50 -5.86 8.03 8.51
N MET A 51 -4.91 8.03 7.58
CA MET A 51 -4.92 8.96 6.44
C MET A 51 -6.10 8.72 5.49
N PHE A 52 -6.44 7.46 5.24
CA PHE A 52 -7.55 7.12 4.35
C PHE A 52 -8.87 7.66 4.87
N ASN A 53 -9.14 7.46 6.16
CA ASN A 53 -10.35 7.97 6.82
C ASN A 53 -10.38 9.50 6.78
N GLU A 54 -9.27 10.14 7.12
CA GLU A 54 -9.12 11.60 7.11
C GLU A 54 -9.38 12.19 5.70
N VAL A 55 -8.74 11.65 4.66
CA VAL A 55 -8.94 12.13 3.28
C VAL A 55 -10.38 11.86 2.81
N THR A 56 -11.00 10.76 3.24
CA THR A 56 -12.41 10.50 2.96
C THR A 56 -13.32 11.57 3.56
N CYS A 57 -13.06 11.98 4.81
CA CYS A 57 -13.77 13.09 5.46
C CYS A 57 -13.57 14.41 4.70
N GLN A 58 -12.34 14.72 4.27
CA GLN A 58 -12.03 15.92 3.48
C GLN A 58 -12.79 15.97 2.13
N LYS A 59 -13.17 14.80 1.59
CA LYS A 59 -13.84 14.64 0.28
C LYS A 59 -15.34 14.42 0.35
N GLY A 60 -15.94 14.55 1.54
CA GLY A 60 -17.38 14.44 1.75
C GLY A 60 -18.20 15.44 0.91
N LYS A 61 -19.52 15.17 0.81
CA LYS A 61 -20.43 15.98 -0.02
C LYS A 61 -20.51 17.42 0.50
N GLY A 62 -20.14 18.38 -0.35
CA GLY A 62 -20.25 19.82 -0.04
C GLY A 62 -19.15 20.36 0.87
N THR A 63 -18.14 19.56 1.19
CA THR A 63 -17.15 19.91 2.22
C THR A 63 -16.04 20.79 1.65
N THR A 64 -16.00 22.06 2.07
CA THR A 64 -14.76 22.82 2.13
C THR A 64 -13.97 22.33 3.33
N VAL A 65 -12.69 22.01 3.14
CA VAL A 65 -11.83 21.66 4.27
C VAL A 65 -11.63 22.91 5.11
N ASN A 66 -11.92 22.82 6.41
CA ASN A 66 -11.90 23.94 7.35
C ASN A 66 -12.76 25.14 6.90
N GLY A 67 -13.90 24.88 6.24
CA GLY A 67 -14.88 25.91 5.87
C GLY A 67 -14.52 26.74 4.63
N ASN A 68 -13.24 26.84 4.26
CA ASN A 68 -12.80 27.81 3.24
C ASN A 68 -12.02 27.20 2.06
N ILE A 69 -11.47 25.99 2.19
CA ILE A 69 -10.58 25.43 1.16
C ILE A 69 -11.29 24.34 0.37
N LYS A 70 -11.51 24.59 -0.93
CA LYS A 70 -12.06 23.60 -1.86
C LYS A 70 -10.93 22.82 -2.53
N LEU A 71 -10.82 21.54 -2.21
CA LEU A 71 -9.80 20.66 -2.82
C LEU A 71 -10.27 20.13 -4.18
N ASN A 72 -9.37 20.11 -5.16
CA ASN A 72 -9.63 19.44 -6.44
C ASN A 72 -9.73 17.92 -6.28
N LYS A 73 -10.30 17.23 -7.28
CA LYS A 73 -10.46 15.76 -7.26
C LYS A 73 -9.16 14.98 -7.09
N SER A 74 -8.02 15.55 -7.47
CA SER A 74 -6.69 14.93 -7.38
C SER A 74 -5.84 15.48 -6.23
N GLN A 75 -6.43 16.29 -5.35
CA GLN A 75 -5.73 16.92 -4.23
C GLN A 75 -6.19 16.34 -2.90
N MET A 76 -5.32 16.33 -1.91
CA MET A 76 -5.68 16.07 -0.50
C MET A 76 -4.95 17.06 0.40
N MET A 77 -5.35 17.17 1.66
CA MET A 77 -4.71 18.07 2.62
C MET A 77 -4.04 17.26 3.73
N CYS A 78 -2.83 17.69 4.12
CA CYS A 78 -2.20 17.15 5.32
C CYS A 78 -3.02 17.52 6.56
N PRO A 79 -3.45 16.57 7.40
CA PRO A 79 -4.24 16.88 8.60
C PRO A 79 -3.46 17.68 9.65
N TYR A 80 -2.13 17.54 9.68
CA TYR A 80 -1.29 18.21 10.67
C TYR A 80 -0.97 19.66 10.28
N CYS A 81 -0.32 19.86 9.13
CA CYS A 81 0.16 21.19 8.71
C CYS A 81 -0.72 21.89 7.67
N ARG A 82 -1.84 21.27 7.25
CA ARG A 82 -2.78 21.82 6.25
C ARG A 82 -2.19 22.13 4.87
N THR A 83 -0.97 21.68 4.58
CA THR A 83 -0.38 21.77 3.24
C THR A 83 -1.21 20.95 2.25
N VAL A 84 -1.54 21.53 1.10
CA VAL A 84 -2.28 20.85 0.03
C VAL A 84 -1.31 20.03 -0.82
N GLU A 85 -1.62 18.75 -0.94
CA GLU A 85 -0.93 17.77 -1.77
C GLU A 85 -1.65 17.62 -3.11
N ASN A 86 -0.90 17.62 -4.21
CA ASN A 86 -1.44 17.45 -5.57
C ASN A 86 -1.50 15.97 -6.01
N HIS A 87 -1.55 15.07 -5.04
CA HIS A 87 -1.60 13.63 -5.23
C HIS A 87 -2.69 13.02 -4.35
N LEU A 88 -3.15 11.85 -4.72
CA LEU A 88 -4.08 11.02 -3.98
C LEU A 88 -3.33 9.92 -3.23
N LEU A 89 -4.01 9.28 -2.29
CA LEU A 89 -3.46 8.10 -1.64
C LEU A 89 -3.24 6.99 -2.69
N PRO A 90 -2.15 6.22 -2.60
CA PRO A 90 -2.01 5.03 -3.42
C PRO A 90 -3.06 4.00 -2.98
N TYR A 91 -3.70 3.33 -3.93
CA TYR A 91 -4.56 2.19 -3.58
C TYR A 91 -3.68 1.06 -3.02
N VAL A 92 -3.97 0.67 -1.79
CA VAL A 92 -3.38 -0.51 -1.17
C VAL A 92 -4.49 -1.49 -0.84
N ASN A 93 -4.30 -2.75 -1.25
CA ASN A 93 -5.14 -3.84 -0.81
C ASN A 93 -4.56 -4.38 0.50
N ILE A 94 -4.72 -3.62 1.59
CA ILE A 94 -4.34 -4.05 2.93
C ILE A 94 -5.45 -4.96 3.45
N SER A 95 -5.10 -6.16 3.91
CA SER A 95 -5.99 -7.11 4.56
C SER A 95 -5.71 -7.15 6.06
N ASP A 96 -5.58 -6.00 6.71
CA ASP A 96 -5.55 -5.99 8.17
C ASP A 96 -6.98 -6.27 8.64
N ASN A 97 -7.19 -7.44 9.25
CA ASN A 97 -8.50 -8.01 9.62
C ASN A 97 -9.39 -8.43 8.42
N ASP A 98 -8.79 -8.88 7.30
CA ASP A 98 -9.51 -9.45 6.13
C ASP A 98 -10.47 -8.51 5.38
N ILE A 99 -10.51 -7.21 5.70
CA ILE A 99 -11.35 -6.22 5.02
C ILE A 99 -10.48 -5.38 4.05
N PRO A 100 -10.61 -5.57 2.73
CA PRO A 100 -9.86 -4.79 1.76
C PRO A 100 -10.29 -3.33 1.80
N THR A 101 -9.31 -2.41 1.70
CA THR A 101 -9.63 -0.98 1.62
C THR A 101 -10.51 -0.68 0.40
N PRO A 102 -11.63 0.05 0.55
CA PRO A 102 -12.47 0.42 -0.57
C PRO A 102 -11.74 1.26 -1.62
N TYR A 103 -12.07 1.04 -2.90
CA TYR A 103 -11.57 1.85 -4.01
C TYR A 103 -12.49 3.07 -4.23
N ILE A 104 -12.04 4.26 -3.84
CA ILE A 104 -12.85 5.49 -3.79
C ILE A 104 -12.23 6.58 -4.68
N GLN A 105 -13.03 7.06 -5.63
CA GLN A 105 -12.67 8.17 -6.52
C GLN A 105 -12.41 9.46 -5.73
N GLY A 106 -11.27 10.09 -6.00
CA GLY A 106 -10.82 11.31 -5.33
C GLY A 106 -10.17 11.11 -3.96
N VAL A 107 -10.05 9.86 -3.49
CA VAL A 107 -9.36 9.50 -2.24
C VAL A 107 -8.12 8.66 -2.54
N ASN A 108 -8.31 7.45 -3.06
CA ASN A 108 -7.23 6.53 -3.45
C ASN A 108 -7.27 6.13 -4.94
N ALA A 109 -8.12 6.81 -5.71
CA ALA A 109 -8.33 6.60 -7.13
C ALA A 109 -8.54 7.92 -7.87
N PRO A 110 -8.07 8.08 -9.12
CA PRO A 110 -7.37 7.09 -9.95
C PRO A 110 -5.87 6.98 -9.64
N SER A 111 -5.28 5.81 -9.92
CA SER A 111 -3.86 5.49 -9.65
C SER A 111 -2.84 6.39 -10.34
N LYS A 112 -3.22 7.09 -11.42
CA LYS A 112 -2.36 8.08 -12.09
C LYS A 112 -1.98 9.27 -11.21
N PHE A 113 -2.81 9.56 -10.19
CA PHE A 113 -2.54 10.63 -9.22
C PHE A 113 -1.99 10.09 -7.90
N ALA A 114 -1.72 8.78 -7.79
CA ALA A 114 -1.24 8.19 -6.56
C ALA A 114 0.10 8.78 -6.12
N LEU A 115 0.23 8.99 -4.81
CA LEU A 115 1.48 9.39 -4.17
C LEU A 115 2.46 8.21 -4.17
N LEU A 116 3.45 8.27 -5.06
CA LEU A 116 4.46 7.22 -5.27
C LEU A 116 5.87 7.79 -5.05
N ASN A 117 6.30 7.79 -3.78
CA ASN A 117 7.56 8.41 -3.37
C ASN A 117 8.79 7.55 -3.63
N ASN A 118 8.61 6.26 -3.89
CA ASN A 118 9.69 5.29 -3.98
C ASN A 118 9.92 4.82 -5.43
N LYS A 119 11.08 4.20 -5.66
CA LYS A 119 11.41 3.52 -6.92
C LYS A 119 11.56 2.03 -6.67
N CYS A 120 11.05 1.23 -7.59
CA CYS A 120 11.06 -0.22 -7.47
C CYS A 120 12.49 -0.76 -7.41
N CYS A 121 12.79 -1.56 -6.38
CA CYS A 121 14.11 -2.14 -6.12
C CYS A 121 14.34 -3.50 -6.80
N VAL A 122 13.35 -4.06 -7.50
CA VAL A 122 13.45 -5.39 -8.09
C VAL A 122 14.40 -5.41 -9.29
N PHE A 123 15.33 -6.37 -9.29
CA PHE A 123 16.19 -6.70 -10.43
C PHE A 123 15.48 -7.62 -11.41
N ILE A 124 15.49 -7.23 -12.68
CA ILE A 124 14.79 -7.95 -13.74
C ILE A 124 15.52 -9.26 -14.05
N LYS A 125 14.82 -10.39 -13.98
CA LYS A 125 15.41 -11.74 -14.17
C LYS A 125 15.51 -12.19 -15.63
N THR A 126 14.73 -11.59 -16.54
CA THR A 126 14.58 -12.07 -17.93
C THR A 126 14.46 -10.91 -18.94
N GLY A 127 14.65 -11.23 -20.23
CA GLY A 127 14.47 -10.27 -21.33
C GLY A 127 15.62 -9.28 -21.50
N LYS A 128 15.40 -8.25 -22.34
CA LYS A 128 16.42 -7.27 -22.76
C LYS A 128 17.06 -6.49 -21.59
N ASN A 129 16.34 -6.34 -20.48
CA ASN A 129 16.79 -5.59 -19.32
C ASN A 129 17.22 -6.48 -18.15
N LYS A 130 17.55 -7.76 -18.40
CA LYS A 130 18.03 -8.69 -17.37
C LYS A 130 19.21 -8.10 -16.60
N GLY A 131 19.19 -8.25 -15.27
CA GLY A 131 20.23 -7.73 -14.37
C GLY A 131 20.10 -6.23 -14.06
N LYS A 132 19.21 -5.49 -14.72
CA LYS A 132 18.94 -4.07 -14.41
C LYS A 132 17.84 -3.95 -13.36
N GLN A 133 17.91 -2.90 -12.54
CA GLN A 133 16.86 -2.53 -11.60
C GLN A 133 15.65 -1.94 -12.35
N CYS A 134 14.44 -2.23 -11.88
CA CYS A 134 13.19 -1.79 -12.50
C CYS A 134 13.00 -0.28 -12.57
N MET A 135 13.32 0.44 -11.47
CA MET A 135 13.25 1.91 -11.36
C MET A 135 11.86 2.56 -11.58
N LYS A 136 10.79 1.78 -11.80
CA LYS A 136 9.41 2.31 -11.85
C LYS A 136 9.01 2.91 -10.51
N LYS A 137 8.29 4.05 -10.53
CA LYS A 137 7.72 4.65 -9.31
C LYS A 137 6.78 3.66 -8.62
N CYS A 138 6.85 3.60 -7.30
CA CYS A 138 6.01 2.75 -6.47
C CYS A 138 5.77 3.40 -5.11
N PHE A 139 4.76 2.90 -4.40
CA PHE A 139 4.42 3.39 -3.08
C PHE A 139 5.40 2.85 -2.05
N GLU A 140 5.62 1.53 -2.03
CA GLU A 140 6.58 0.89 -1.14
C GLU A 140 7.85 0.49 -1.91
N THR A 141 8.33 -0.74 -1.75
CA THR A 141 9.60 -1.23 -2.31
C THR A 141 9.45 -1.77 -3.73
N ARG A 142 8.25 -2.25 -4.10
CA ARG A 142 7.98 -2.92 -5.38
C ARG A 142 6.85 -2.23 -6.14
N CYS A 143 6.94 -2.22 -7.47
CA CYS A 143 5.87 -1.72 -8.31
C CYS A 143 4.75 -2.76 -8.45
N THR A 144 3.55 -2.30 -8.80
CA THR A 144 2.35 -3.13 -8.97
C THR A 144 2.57 -4.32 -9.91
N TYR A 145 3.34 -4.14 -10.98
CA TYR A 145 3.72 -5.22 -11.89
C TYR A 145 4.48 -6.35 -11.19
N HIS A 146 5.45 -6.02 -10.32
CA HIS A 146 6.23 -7.03 -9.61
C HIS A 146 5.45 -7.67 -8.48
N ILE A 147 4.62 -6.92 -7.76
CA ILE A 147 3.69 -7.44 -6.75
C ILE A 147 2.76 -8.48 -7.39
N ASN A 148 2.09 -8.13 -8.50
CA ASN A 148 1.18 -9.03 -9.18
C ASN A 148 1.89 -10.27 -9.74
N LYS A 149 3.14 -10.16 -10.18
CA LYS A 149 3.90 -11.30 -10.70
C LYS A 149 4.26 -12.32 -9.60
N GLU A 150 4.53 -11.85 -8.38
CA GLU A 150 4.78 -12.71 -7.22
C GLU A 150 3.48 -13.40 -6.76
N LEU A 151 2.35 -12.67 -6.71
CA LEU A 151 1.05 -13.27 -6.41
C LEU A 151 0.63 -14.33 -7.43
N ASN A 152 0.99 -14.13 -8.69
CA ASN A 152 0.73 -15.10 -9.77
C ASN A 152 1.80 -16.22 -9.86
N SER A 153 2.71 -16.32 -8.89
CA SER A 153 3.70 -17.40 -8.83
C SER A 153 3.23 -18.66 -8.10
N CYS A 154 1.94 -18.73 -7.73
CA CYS A 154 1.28 -19.96 -7.25
C CYS A 154 1.75 -21.17 -8.08
N GLU A 155 2.15 -22.23 -7.37
CA GLU A 155 2.77 -23.44 -7.91
C GLU A 155 2.27 -23.75 -9.33
N ILE A 156 3.20 -23.76 -10.29
CA ILE A 156 2.91 -24.26 -11.62
C ILE A 156 2.68 -25.78 -11.46
N VAL A 157 1.44 -26.16 -11.16
CA VAL A 157 1.04 -27.56 -11.10
C VAL A 157 1.16 -28.11 -12.52
N THR A 158 2.05 -29.07 -12.73
CA THR A 158 2.19 -29.78 -14.00
C THR A 158 1.05 -30.78 -14.17
N CYS A 159 0.71 -31.07 -15.43
CA CYS A 159 -0.34 -32.00 -15.76
C CYS A 159 0.01 -33.42 -15.31
N SER A 160 -0.89 -34.06 -14.58
CA SER A 160 -0.72 -35.43 -14.06
C SER A 160 -0.96 -36.55 -15.09
N ALA A 161 -1.32 -36.20 -16.34
CA ALA A 161 -1.67 -37.20 -17.35
C ALA A 161 -0.43 -37.80 -18.04
N ILE A 162 -0.51 -39.09 -18.39
CA ILE A 162 0.49 -39.77 -19.21
C ILE A 162 0.14 -39.60 -20.70
N ILE A 163 1.12 -39.26 -21.51
CA ILE A 163 0.96 -39.05 -22.95
C ILE A 163 0.67 -40.40 -23.63
N LYS A 164 -0.45 -40.52 -24.36
CA LYS A 164 -0.89 -41.78 -25.00
C LYS A 164 -0.35 -42.00 -26.42
N THR A 165 0.18 -40.96 -27.07
CA THR A 165 0.56 -40.98 -28.49
C THR A 165 1.85 -40.21 -28.79
N GLY A 166 2.44 -40.46 -29.96
CA GLY A 166 3.65 -39.76 -30.43
C GLY A 166 4.95 -40.17 -29.74
N VAL A 167 6.01 -39.42 -30.02
CA VAL A 167 7.40 -39.73 -29.61
C VAL A 167 7.57 -39.80 -28.08
N LYS A 168 6.77 -39.04 -27.32
CA LYS A 168 6.83 -38.98 -25.85
C LYS A 168 5.78 -39.87 -25.17
N LYS A 169 5.22 -40.86 -25.87
CA LYS A 169 4.24 -41.79 -25.31
C LYS A 169 4.79 -42.47 -24.04
N GLY A 170 3.96 -42.60 -23.02
CA GLY A 170 4.32 -43.18 -21.73
C GLY A 170 4.97 -42.19 -20.74
N GLN A 171 5.34 -40.99 -21.18
CA GLN A 171 5.90 -39.96 -20.30
C GLN A 171 4.79 -39.09 -19.67
N LEU A 172 5.08 -38.54 -18.49
CA LEU A 172 4.25 -37.53 -17.82
C LEU A 172 4.16 -36.26 -18.67
N CYS A 173 2.95 -35.70 -18.72
CA CYS A 173 2.68 -34.48 -19.45
C CYS A 173 3.30 -33.26 -18.75
N GLN A 174 4.36 -32.72 -19.35
CA GLN A 174 5.05 -31.53 -18.86
C GLN A 174 4.29 -30.20 -19.10
N SER A 175 3.01 -30.28 -19.49
CA SER A 175 2.18 -29.07 -19.70
C SER A 175 1.62 -28.56 -18.38
N GLN A 176 1.39 -27.24 -18.28
CA GLN A 176 0.71 -26.67 -17.11
C GLN A 176 -0.72 -27.22 -16.96
N ALA A 177 -1.06 -27.69 -15.76
CA ALA A 177 -2.42 -28.05 -15.41
C ALA A 177 -3.30 -26.80 -15.37
N LYS A 178 -4.57 -26.95 -15.77
CA LYS A 178 -5.55 -25.86 -15.81
C LYS A 178 -6.81 -26.18 -15.01
N LEU A 179 -7.27 -27.43 -15.05
CA LEU A 179 -8.44 -27.88 -14.29
C LEU A 179 -8.18 -29.31 -13.79
N ASN A 180 -8.47 -29.58 -12.51
CA ASN A 180 -8.37 -30.91 -11.89
C ASN A 180 -7.02 -31.61 -12.13
N GLY A 181 -5.91 -30.86 -12.07
CA GLY A 181 -4.57 -31.41 -12.31
C GLY A 181 -4.26 -31.81 -13.76
N LYS A 182 -5.16 -31.54 -14.73
CA LYS A 182 -4.96 -31.84 -16.15
C LYS A 182 -4.83 -30.56 -17.00
N CYS A 183 -4.06 -30.62 -18.08
CA CYS A 183 -3.97 -29.53 -19.07
C CYS A 183 -5.15 -29.57 -20.05
N LEU A 184 -5.33 -28.54 -20.86
CA LEU A 184 -6.44 -28.46 -21.82
C LEU A 184 -6.51 -29.66 -22.79
N ARG A 185 -5.36 -30.24 -23.15
CA ARG A 185 -5.28 -31.43 -24.01
C ARG A 185 -5.79 -32.71 -23.34
N HIS A 186 -5.81 -32.74 -22.01
CA HIS A 186 -6.22 -33.89 -21.21
C HIS A 186 -7.45 -33.57 -20.34
N LYS A 187 -8.13 -32.43 -20.57
CA LYS A 187 -9.31 -31.99 -19.81
C LYS A 187 -10.47 -32.99 -19.92
N THR A 188 -10.50 -33.78 -20.99
CA THR A 188 -11.58 -34.71 -21.38
C THR A 188 -11.13 -36.18 -21.39
N SER A 189 -9.95 -36.49 -20.85
CA SER A 189 -9.42 -37.87 -20.76
C SER A 189 -9.72 -38.52 -19.43
#